data_AF-A0A1B6L1B6-F1
#
_entry.id   AF-A0A1B6L1B6-F1
#
_cell.length_a   1.000
_cell.length_b   1.000
_cell.length_c   1.000
_cell.angle_alpha   90.00
_cell.angle_beta   90.00
_cell.angle_gamma   90.00
#
_symmetry.space_group_name_H-M   'P 1'
#
loop_
_entity.id
_entity.type
_entity.pdbx_description
1 polymer ?
#
loop_
_entity_poly.entity_id
_entity_poly.type
_entity_poly.pdbx_seq_one_letter_code
_entity_poly.pdbx_strand_id
1 'polypeptide(L)'
;KFTEMAKSNKKIFMETLFWKNKKEVEELEVGYGNLQSQSHAAKKVWLEEHEDELRRLAAEYERDTPEPDAITWIKNNMIDQTRSRQAVAKKLKELFLVVPKIKPKPSTDEFSEEENAELKGLYEQYKDAEDVMTCIMGRMSTRRQRKALVDKLLELELISSKRQVHKKKKKEPGSRQRKLGDEKEWGQKSDDESIYDSWSEDDARVSRDVRKGRIVQPPSNTQIMFNLCRVVDSGMLEALEWLESSLREVLEDLEDSGDDEEGVALLPLTAPCVQAMDNPSFQQLLDILSIDKPTDQEMYWRIPGR
;
A
#
# COMPACT_ATOMS: atom_id res chain seq x y z
N LYS A 1 30.78 -23.07 16.92
CA LYS A 1 29.64 -22.18 17.22
C LYS A 1 28.70 -22.74 18.29
N PHE A 2 27.86 -23.75 18.04
CA PHE A 2 26.95 -24.28 19.09
C PHE A 2 27.68 -24.74 20.37
N THR A 3 28.76 -25.52 20.23
CA THR A 3 29.57 -26.01 21.35
C THR A 3 30.33 -24.91 22.10
N GLU A 4 30.55 -23.75 21.49
CA GLU A 4 31.15 -22.58 22.12
C GLU A 4 30.09 -21.77 22.87
N MET A 5 28.93 -21.55 22.24
CA MET A 5 27.78 -20.91 22.90
C MET A 5 27.28 -21.73 24.10
N ALA A 6 27.35 -23.06 24.05
CA ALA A 6 27.00 -23.93 25.17
C ALA A 6 27.90 -23.76 26.42
N LYS A 7 29.13 -23.25 26.24
CA LYS A 7 30.02 -22.94 27.38
C LYS A 7 29.57 -21.66 28.11
N SER A 8 29.00 -20.70 27.38
CA SER A 8 28.54 -19.41 27.93
C SER A 8 27.07 -19.44 28.35
N ASN A 9 26.21 -20.05 27.54
CA ASN A 9 24.75 -20.13 27.76
C ASN A 9 24.30 -21.59 27.94
N LYS A 10 24.15 -22.02 29.20
CA LYS A 10 23.69 -23.37 29.57
C LYS A 10 22.26 -23.69 29.12
N LYS A 11 21.45 -22.68 28.78
CA LYS A 11 20.07 -22.87 28.30
C LYS A 11 19.99 -23.23 26.82
N ILE A 12 21.11 -23.17 26.08
CA ILE A 12 21.11 -23.44 24.64
C ILE A 12 20.64 -24.84 24.27
N PHE A 13 20.80 -25.81 25.18
CA PHE A 13 20.29 -27.17 25.01
C PHE A 13 18.76 -27.22 25.01
N MET A 14 18.10 -26.38 25.81
CA MET A 14 16.64 -26.24 25.79
C MET A 14 16.17 -25.46 24.55
N GLU A 15 16.95 -24.47 24.12
CA GLU A 15 16.64 -23.67 22.92
C GLU A 15 16.75 -24.48 21.62
N THR A 16 17.44 -25.64 21.65
CA THR A 16 17.53 -26.58 20.51
C THR A 16 16.20 -27.32 20.29
N LEU A 17 15.33 -27.38 21.29
CA LEU A 17 14.02 -28.02 21.18
C LEU A 17 13.02 -27.20 20.37
N PHE A 18 13.34 -25.94 20.07
CA PHE A 18 12.48 -25.01 19.36
C PHE A 18 13.18 -24.53 18.08
N TRP A 19 12.40 -24.34 17.02
CA TRP A 19 12.92 -23.71 15.82
C TRP A 19 13.24 -22.25 16.10
N LYS A 20 14.44 -21.79 15.71
CA LYS A 20 14.90 -20.43 15.99
C LYS A 20 15.10 -19.62 14.71
N ASN A 21 14.59 -18.39 14.76
CA ASN A 21 14.75 -17.40 13.70
C ASN A 21 16.14 -16.73 13.78
N LYS A 22 16.58 -16.13 12.68
CA LYS A 22 17.92 -15.50 12.59
C LYS A 22 18.17 -14.49 13.72
N LYS A 23 17.15 -13.69 14.07
CA LYS A 23 17.20 -12.73 15.17
C LYS A 23 17.44 -13.40 16.53
N GLU A 24 16.76 -14.52 16.78
CA GLU A 24 16.90 -15.27 18.03
C GLU A 24 18.27 -15.95 18.13
N VAL A 25 18.84 -16.42 17.00
CA VAL A 25 20.21 -16.96 16.97
C VAL A 25 21.25 -15.88 17.32
N GLU A 26 21.06 -14.65 16.85
CA GLU A 26 21.89 -13.50 17.22
C GLU A 26 21.72 -13.13 18.71
N GLU A 27 20.50 -13.21 19.25
CA GLU A 27 20.23 -13.03 20.68
C GLU A 27 20.84 -14.14 21.56
N LEU A 28 20.94 -15.37 21.06
CA LEU A 28 21.64 -16.46 21.75
C LEU A 28 23.15 -16.23 21.86
N GLU A 29 23.74 -15.47 20.93
CA GLU A 29 25.16 -15.13 20.90
C GLU A 29 25.48 -13.88 21.75
N VAL A 30 24.61 -12.86 21.71
CA VAL A 30 24.83 -11.54 22.36
C VAL A 30 24.14 -11.42 23.74
N GLY A 31 23.21 -12.33 24.05
CA GLY A 31 22.38 -12.32 25.25
C GLY A 31 20.97 -11.78 25.00
N TYR A 32 19.97 -12.43 25.61
CA TYR A 32 18.55 -12.07 25.47
C TYR A 32 18.29 -10.62 25.90
N GLY A 33 17.51 -9.89 25.10
CA GLY A 33 17.09 -8.51 25.40
C GLY A 33 18.06 -7.40 24.96
N ASN A 34 19.28 -7.73 24.53
CA ASN A 34 20.25 -6.73 24.06
C ASN A 34 19.97 -6.22 22.64
N LEU A 35 19.34 -7.03 21.77
CA LEU A 35 19.00 -6.59 20.41
C LEU A 35 17.78 -5.64 20.38
N GLN A 36 16.86 -5.79 21.33
CA GLN A 36 15.63 -4.99 21.35
C GLN A 36 15.98 -3.51 21.51
N SER A 37 16.86 -3.17 22.45
CA SER A 37 17.26 -1.79 22.78
C SER A 37 17.98 -1.03 21.66
N GLN A 38 18.59 -1.72 20.68
CA GLN A 38 19.35 -1.10 19.59
C GLN A 38 18.57 -0.96 18.28
N SER A 39 17.39 -1.57 18.17
CA SER A 39 16.60 -1.54 16.93
C SER A 39 15.78 -0.23 16.79
N HIS A 40 15.61 0.23 15.54
CA HIS A 40 14.64 1.29 15.23
C HIS A 40 13.20 0.94 15.64
N ALA A 41 12.89 -0.35 15.80
CA ALA A 41 11.62 -0.84 16.31
C ALA A 41 11.41 -0.53 17.80
N ALA A 42 12.45 -0.61 18.65
CA ALA A 42 12.33 -0.17 20.04
C ALA A 42 12.15 1.34 20.18
N LYS A 43 12.71 2.13 19.26
CA LYS A 43 12.38 3.55 19.12
C LYS A 43 10.97 3.80 18.60
N LYS A 44 10.20 2.78 18.25
CA LYS A 44 8.79 2.89 17.81
C LYS A 44 7.84 2.53 18.95
N VAL A 45 8.26 1.70 19.91
CA VAL A 45 7.50 1.33 21.11
C VAL A 45 7.24 2.56 21.98
N TRP A 46 6.01 2.68 22.49
CA TRP A 46 5.63 3.66 23.50
C TRP A 46 5.94 3.07 24.87
N LEU A 47 6.82 3.74 25.61
CA LEU A 47 7.08 3.39 27.01
C LEU A 47 5.98 3.99 27.88
N GLU A 48 5.72 3.35 29.01
CA GLU A 48 4.74 3.82 30.02
C GLU A 48 4.99 5.29 30.40
N GLU A 49 6.27 5.67 30.56
CA GLU A 49 6.69 7.05 30.83
C GLU A 49 6.22 8.04 29.75
N HIS A 50 6.31 7.66 28.47
CA HIS A 50 5.86 8.49 27.35
C HIS A 50 4.33 8.60 27.30
N GLU A 51 3.61 7.55 27.72
CA GLU A 51 2.15 7.58 27.80
C GLU A 51 1.66 8.47 28.95
N ASP A 52 2.32 8.40 30.10
CA ASP A 52 2.00 9.26 31.25
C ASP A 52 2.29 10.73 30.98
N GLU A 53 3.37 11.02 30.24
CA GLU A 53 3.62 12.36 29.72
C GLU A 53 2.52 12.83 28.77
N LEU A 54 2.04 11.97 27.85
CA LEU A 54 0.92 12.30 26.98
C LEU A 54 -0.37 12.58 27.76
N ARG A 55 -0.67 11.79 28.80
CA ARG A 55 -1.82 12.01 29.70
C ARG A 55 -1.70 13.35 30.42
N ARG A 56 -0.52 13.67 30.96
CA ARG A 56 -0.25 14.95 31.63
C ARG A 56 -0.40 16.14 30.67
N LEU A 57 0.21 16.06 29.49
CA LEU A 57 0.17 17.13 28.48
C LEU A 57 -1.24 17.33 27.91
N ALA A 58 -2.02 16.26 27.74
CA ALA A 58 -3.43 16.37 27.33
C ALA A 58 -4.27 17.08 28.40
N ALA A 59 -4.09 16.72 29.68
CA ALA A 59 -4.77 17.37 30.79
C ALA A 59 -4.35 18.85 30.98
N GLU A 60 -3.08 19.17 30.72
CA GLU A 60 -2.56 20.54 30.74
C GLU A 60 -3.12 21.37 29.58
N TYR A 61 -3.18 20.79 28.37
CA TYR A 61 -3.78 21.44 27.21
C TYR A 61 -5.27 21.76 27.44
N GLU A 62 -6.04 20.83 28.03
CA GLU A 62 -7.44 21.07 28.39
C GLU A 62 -7.62 22.19 29.43
N ARG A 63 -6.64 22.38 30.31
CA ARG A 63 -6.69 23.37 31.39
C ARG A 63 -6.25 24.77 30.94
N ASP A 64 -5.16 24.88 30.17
CA ASP A 64 -4.46 26.15 30.00
C ASP A 64 -4.53 26.77 28.60
N THR A 65 -4.87 26.04 27.51
CA THR A 65 -4.89 26.67 26.16
C THR A 65 -5.88 26.08 25.14
N PRO A 66 -6.71 26.92 24.47
CA PRO A 66 -7.45 26.54 23.28
C PRO A 66 -6.66 26.91 22.02
N GLU A 67 -5.40 26.51 21.89
CA GLU A 67 -4.68 26.68 20.63
C GLU A 67 -5.37 25.88 19.51
N PRO A 68 -5.37 26.34 18.24
CA PRO A 68 -6.10 25.67 17.16
C PRO A 68 -5.58 24.27 16.82
N ASP A 69 -4.43 23.85 17.36
CA ASP A 69 -3.78 22.60 17.02
C ASP A 69 -3.08 21.91 18.20
N ALA A 70 -3.87 21.21 19.00
CA ALA A 70 -3.41 20.48 20.17
C ALA A 70 -2.23 19.53 19.93
N ILE A 71 -2.21 18.85 18.78
CA ILE A 71 -1.19 17.85 18.51
C ILE A 71 0.17 18.53 18.27
N THR A 72 0.17 19.72 17.67
CA THR A 72 1.41 20.51 17.50
C THR A 72 1.93 20.98 18.85
N TRP A 73 1.05 21.45 19.72
CA TRP A 73 1.44 21.87 21.06
C TRP A 73 1.99 20.70 21.89
N ILE A 74 1.29 19.56 21.92
CA ILE A 74 1.74 18.36 22.65
C ILE A 74 3.07 17.84 22.09
N LYS A 75 3.25 17.84 20.76
CA LYS A 75 4.53 17.43 20.14
C LYS A 75 5.69 18.34 20.58
N ASN A 76 5.46 19.64 20.68
CA ASN A 76 6.51 20.59 21.05
C ASN A 76 6.90 20.51 22.54
N ASN A 77 5.95 20.09 23.41
CA ASN A 77 6.14 19.98 24.86
C ASN A 77 6.51 18.57 25.35
N MET A 78 6.62 17.60 24.43
CA MET A 78 7.10 16.24 24.74
C MET A 78 8.62 16.25 24.96
N ILE A 79 9.11 15.47 25.94
CA ILE A 79 10.55 15.35 26.19
C ILE A 79 11.25 14.65 25.01
N ASP A 80 10.62 13.62 24.45
CA ASP A 80 11.07 12.96 23.22
C ASP A 80 10.52 13.63 21.94
N GLN A 81 11.29 14.55 21.36
CA GLN A 81 10.94 15.20 20.09
C GLN A 81 11.23 14.34 18.85
N THR A 82 11.69 13.09 19.01
CA THR A 82 11.99 12.22 17.86
C THR A 82 10.72 11.68 17.18
N ARG A 83 9.54 11.87 17.79
CA ARG A 83 8.27 11.33 17.31
C ARG A 83 7.57 12.25 16.32
N SER A 84 6.95 11.63 15.31
CA SER A 84 6.18 12.36 14.31
C SER A 84 4.84 12.81 14.88
N ARG A 85 4.30 13.91 14.34
CA ARG A 85 2.99 14.44 14.72
C ARG A 85 1.88 13.39 14.57
N GLN A 86 1.96 12.55 13.53
CA GLN A 86 1.00 11.48 13.29
C GLN A 86 1.10 10.37 14.34
N ALA A 87 2.33 10.03 14.80
CA ALA A 87 2.52 9.04 15.86
C ALA A 87 1.90 9.52 17.17
N VAL A 88 2.13 10.79 17.54
CA VAL A 88 1.50 11.43 18.71
C VAL A 88 -0.03 11.43 18.58
N ALA A 89 -0.56 11.79 17.41
CA ALA A 89 -2.00 11.78 17.16
C ALA A 89 -2.62 10.38 17.26
N LYS A 90 -1.94 9.35 16.74
CA LYS A 90 -2.40 7.96 16.83
C LYS A 90 -2.42 7.50 18.29
N LYS A 91 -1.36 7.80 19.05
CA LYS A 91 -1.28 7.39 20.45
C LYS A 91 -2.27 8.12 21.36
N LEU A 92 -2.52 9.40 21.13
CA LEU A 92 -3.57 10.14 21.84
C LEU A 92 -4.96 9.52 21.60
N LYS A 93 -5.26 9.07 20.37
CA LYS A 93 -6.50 8.35 20.07
C LYS A 93 -6.58 6.98 20.77
N GLU A 94 -5.48 6.23 20.78
CA GLU A 94 -5.37 4.93 21.44
C GLU A 94 -5.57 5.03 22.95
N LEU A 95 -5.05 6.09 23.56
CA LEU A 95 -5.24 6.38 24.99
C LEU A 95 -6.60 7.00 25.32
N PHE A 96 -7.51 7.11 24.33
CA PHE A 96 -8.81 7.76 24.44
C PHE A 96 -8.73 9.20 25.01
N LEU A 97 -7.58 9.86 24.86
CA LEU A 97 -7.37 11.26 25.21
C LEU A 97 -7.88 12.10 24.03
N VAL A 98 -9.21 12.23 23.96
CA VAL A 98 -9.90 12.94 22.89
C VAL A 98 -9.62 14.42 23.03
N VAL A 99 -8.65 14.95 22.27
CA VAL A 99 -8.52 16.40 22.12
C VAL A 99 -9.52 16.88 21.08
N PRO A 100 -10.60 17.59 21.44
CA PRO A 100 -11.78 17.79 20.59
C PRO A 100 -11.57 18.74 19.40
N LYS A 101 -10.34 19.20 19.12
CA LYS A 101 -10.04 20.20 18.10
C LYS A 101 -8.92 19.78 17.16
N ILE A 102 -9.03 18.59 16.58
CA ILE A 102 -8.22 18.27 15.39
C ILE A 102 -8.98 18.82 14.19
N LYS A 103 -8.74 20.10 13.83
CA LYS A 103 -9.21 20.56 12.51
C LYS A 103 -8.50 19.72 11.46
N PRO A 104 -9.23 19.05 10.54
CA PRO A 104 -8.61 18.37 9.43
C PRO A 104 -7.77 19.38 8.65
N LYS A 105 -6.60 18.94 8.20
CA LYS A 105 -5.70 19.74 7.34
C LYS A 105 -6.55 20.33 6.19
N PRO A 106 -6.44 21.64 5.88
CA PRO A 106 -7.22 22.23 4.80
C PRO A 106 -6.99 21.40 3.54
N SER A 107 -8.09 20.94 2.94
CA SER A 107 -8.01 20.11 1.75
C SER A 107 -7.29 20.93 0.67
N THR A 108 -6.31 20.34 0.03
CA THR A 108 -5.62 20.99 -1.10
C THR A 108 -6.53 21.07 -2.33
N ASP A 109 -7.80 20.62 -2.23
CA ASP A 109 -8.76 20.43 -3.33
C ASP A 109 -9.79 21.55 -3.46
N GLU A 110 -9.80 22.56 -2.59
CA GLU A 110 -10.67 23.71 -2.76
C GLU A 110 -10.11 24.63 -3.85
N PHE A 111 -10.70 24.54 -5.05
CA PHE A 111 -10.45 25.49 -6.14
C PHE A 111 -11.10 26.82 -5.81
N SER A 112 -10.30 27.89 -5.74
CA SER A 112 -10.83 29.25 -5.61
C SER A 112 -11.70 29.63 -6.82
N GLU A 113 -12.65 30.56 -6.63
CA GLU A 113 -13.46 31.10 -7.72
C GLU A 113 -12.58 31.72 -8.83
N GLU A 114 -11.47 32.34 -8.44
CA GLU A 114 -10.47 32.90 -9.36
C GLU A 114 -9.77 31.81 -10.17
N GLU A 115 -9.39 30.70 -9.53
CA GLU A 115 -8.76 29.55 -10.20
C GLU A 115 -9.74 28.86 -11.17
N ASN A 116 -11.03 28.82 -10.83
CA ASN A 116 -12.08 28.27 -11.71
C ASN A 116 -12.30 29.16 -12.94
N ALA A 117 -12.29 30.49 -12.77
CA ALA A 117 -12.41 31.43 -13.88
C ALA A 117 -11.20 31.36 -14.82
N GLU A 118 -9.99 31.24 -14.26
CA GLU A 118 -8.76 31.05 -15.03
C GLU A 118 -8.79 29.73 -15.82
N LEU A 119 -9.17 28.63 -15.17
CA LEU A 119 -9.32 27.32 -15.81
C LEU A 119 -10.32 27.34 -16.97
N LYS A 120 -11.46 28.03 -16.79
CA LYS A 120 -12.48 28.22 -17.83
C LYS A 120 -11.94 29.04 -19.01
N GLY A 121 -11.24 30.13 -18.74
CA GLY A 121 -10.65 30.99 -19.78
C GLY A 121 -9.56 30.27 -20.58
N LEU A 122 -8.70 29.50 -19.91
CA LEU A 122 -7.66 28.70 -20.56
C LEU A 122 -8.26 27.55 -21.38
N TYR A 123 -9.31 26.89 -20.89
CA TYR A 123 -9.97 25.85 -21.65
C TYR A 123 -10.60 26.38 -22.95
N GLU A 124 -11.30 27.51 -22.92
CA GLU A 124 -11.91 28.09 -24.14
C GLU A 124 -10.86 28.48 -25.19
N GLN A 125 -9.68 28.94 -24.75
CA GLN A 125 -8.57 29.30 -25.63
C GLN A 125 -7.87 28.08 -26.24
N TYR A 126 -7.78 26.96 -25.51
CA TYR A 126 -7.01 25.78 -25.91
C TYR A 126 -7.86 24.57 -26.31
N LYS A 127 -9.19 24.68 -26.41
CA LYS A 127 -10.10 23.57 -26.76
C LYS A 127 -9.77 22.89 -28.11
N ASP A 128 -9.20 23.65 -29.04
CA ASP A 128 -8.83 23.17 -30.37
C ASP A 128 -7.37 22.70 -30.49
N ALA A 129 -6.59 22.79 -29.40
CA ALA A 129 -5.19 22.35 -29.38
C ALA A 129 -5.05 20.82 -29.37
N GLU A 130 -3.88 20.33 -29.82
CA GLU A 130 -3.59 18.89 -29.90
C GLU A 130 -3.45 18.23 -28.51
N ASP A 131 -3.04 18.99 -27.48
CA ASP A 131 -3.00 18.58 -26.07
C ASP A 131 -3.45 19.71 -25.13
N VAL A 132 -4.77 19.91 -25.07
CA VAL A 132 -5.47 20.92 -24.27
C VAL A 132 -4.95 21.00 -22.83
N MET A 133 -4.73 19.85 -22.21
CA MET A 133 -4.44 19.77 -20.78
C MET A 133 -2.99 20.12 -20.44
N THR A 134 -2.05 19.81 -21.34
CA THR A 134 -0.64 20.21 -21.17
C THR A 134 -0.49 21.72 -21.36
N CYS A 135 -1.27 22.33 -22.26
CA CYS A 135 -1.33 23.78 -22.40
C CYS A 135 -1.92 24.48 -21.17
N ILE A 136 -2.99 23.92 -20.58
CA ILE A 136 -3.61 24.45 -19.35
C ILE A 136 -2.65 24.34 -18.17
N MET A 137 -2.05 23.16 -17.92
CA MET A 137 -1.12 22.97 -16.80
C MET A 137 0.13 23.87 -16.89
N GLY A 138 0.57 24.22 -18.09
CA GLY A 138 1.72 25.11 -18.30
C GLY A 138 1.42 26.59 -18.09
N ARG A 139 0.14 26.99 -18.02
CA ARG A 139 -0.28 28.41 -17.94
C ARG A 139 -1.12 28.76 -16.71
N MET A 140 -1.59 27.77 -15.96
CA MET A 140 -2.27 27.98 -14.68
C MET A 140 -1.33 28.61 -13.65
N SER A 141 -1.83 29.61 -12.92
CA SER A 141 -1.15 30.23 -11.77
C SER A 141 -0.76 29.23 -10.67
N THR A 142 -1.65 28.28 -10.36
CA THR A 142 -1.42 27.22 -9.37
C THR A 142 -1.11 25.88 -10.04
N ARG A 143 0.01 25.25 -9.64
CA ARG A 143 0.38 23.91 -10.10
C ARG A 143 -0.57 22.86 -9.51
N ARG A 144 -1.51 22.37 -10.31
CA ARG A 144 -2.47 21.31 -9.94
C ARG A 144 -2.20 20.01 -10.70
N GLN A 145 -2.63 18.90 -10.12
CA GLN A 145 -2.54 17.60 -10.78
C GLN A 145 -3.49 17.52 -11.97
N ARG A 146 -3.07 16.85 -13.05
CA ARG A 146 -3.86 16.68 -14.29
C ARG A 146 -5.28 16.15 -14.01
N LYS A 147 -5.40 15.20 -13.08
CA LYS A 147 -6.70 14.59 -12.69
C LYS A 147 -7.65 15.61 -12.06
N ALA A 148 -7.17 16.41 -11.10
CA ALA A 148 -7.99 17.40 -10.40
C ALA A 148 -8.55 18.45 -11.36
N LEU A 149 -7.76 18.90 -12.34
CA LEU A 149 -8.22 19.84 -13.36
C LEU A 149 -9.24 19.21 -14.32
N VAL A 150 -9.06 17.94 -14.71
CA VAL A 150 -10.04 17.23 -15.56
C VAL A 150 -11.37 17.02 -14.82
N ASP A 151 -11.31 16.66 -13.54
CA ASP A 151 -12.50 16.50 -12.71
C ASP A 151 -13.19 17.87 -12.48
N LYS A 152 -12.43 18.95 -12.29
CA LYS A 152 -12.99 20.32 -12.20
C LYS A 152 -13.59 20.81 -13.52
N LEU A 153 -13.00 20.48 -14.66
CA LEU A 153 -13.58 20.80 -15.98
C LEU A 153 -14.90 20.05 -16.26
N LEU A 154 -15.06 18.85 -15.69
CA LEU A 154 -16.35 18.14 -15.71
C LEU A 154 -17.36 18.78 -14.77
N GLU A 155 -16.93 19.17 -13.56
CA GLU A 155 -17.77 19.85 -12.58
C GLU A 155 -18.29 21.21 -13.09
N LEU A 156 -17.46 21.93 -13.86
CA LEU A 156 -17.82 23.19 -14.52
C LEU A 156 -18.62 22.99 -15.83
N GLU A 157 -18.99 21.75 -16.18
CA GLU A 157 -19.71 21.35 -17.40
C GLU A 157 -19.07 21.82 -18.72
N LEU A 158 -17.79 22.19 -18.69
CA LEU A 158 -17.05 22.66 -19.88
C LEU A 158 -16.73 21.51 -20.85
N ILE A 159 -16.80 20.28 -20.35
CA ILE A 159 -16.50 19.03 -21.06
C ILE A 159 -17.62 18.04 -20.82
N SER A 160 -18.11 17.38 -21.88
CA SER A 160 -19.07 16.27 -21.72
C SER A 160 -18.38 14.90 -21.52
N SER A 161 -17.08 14.79 -21.81
CA SER A 161 -16.31 13.56 -21.60
C SER A 161 -14.81 13.80 -21.44
N LYS A 162 -14.17 13.10 -20.47
CA LYS A 162 -12.71 13.13 -20.20
C LYS A 162 -11.84 12.93 -21.45
N ARG A 163 -12.38 12.29 -22.50
CA ARG A 163 -11.68 12.06 -23.78
C ARG A 163 -11.45 13.32 -24.62
N GLN A 164 -12.23 14.39 -24.42
CA GLN A 164 -12.11 15.63 -25.21
C GLN A 164 -10.80 16.38 -24.93
N VAL A 165 -10.22 16.20 -23.74
CA VAL A 165 -8.94 16.80 -23.31
C VAL A 165 -7.75 15.86 -23.43
N HIS A 166 -7.94 14.65 -23.95
CA HIS A 166 -6.86 13.73 -24.22
C HIS A 166 -6.24 13.99 -25.60
N LYS A 167 -4.91 13.78 -25.71
CA LYS A 167 -4.15 14.01 -26.94
C LYS A 167 -4.80 13.30 -28.13
N LYS A 168 -5.22 14.07 -29.14
CA LYS A 168 -5.82 13.53 -30.37
C LYS A 168 -4.71 12.89 -31.22
N LYS A 169 -4.65 11.56 -31.28
CA LYS A 169 -3.72 10.85 -32.18
C LYS A 169 -4.18 11.04 -33.63
N LYS A 170 -3.37 11.67 -34.48
CA LYS A 170 -3.54 11.58 -35.95
C LYS A 170 -3.34 10.12 -36.37
N LYS A 171 -4.31 9.54 -37.05
CA LYS A 171 -4.12 8.29 -37.80
C LYS A 171 -3.46 8.67 -39.13
N GLU A 172 -2.22 8.27 -39.36
CA GLU A 172 -1.64 8.34 -40.70
C GLU A 172 -2.31 7.32 -41.63
N PRO A 173 -2.62 7.68 -42.90
CA PRO A 173 -3.13 6.75 -43.89
C PRO A 173 -1.96 6.17 -44.70
N GLY A 174 -1.49 4.95 -44.37
CA GLY A 174 -0.41 4.36 -45.17
C GLY A 174 0.11 3.00 -44.72
N SER A 175 -0.65 1.93 -44.94
CA SER A 175 -0.14 0.65 -45.52
C SER A 175 -1.24 -0.41 -45.49
N ARG A 176 -1.97 -0.53 -46.61
CA ARG A 176 -2.69 -1.76 -46.94
C ARG A 176 -1.86 -2.51 -47.96
N GLN A 177 -1.06 -3.48 -47.52
CA GLN A 177 -0.77 -4.64 -48.36
C GLN A 177 -1.58 -5.83 -47.84
N ARG A 178 -2.50 -6.25 -48.69
CA ARG A 178 -3.44 -7.36 -48.49
C ARG A 178 -2.66 -8.68 -48.45
N LYS A 179 -2.90 -9.49 -47.41
CA LYS A 179 -3.11 -10.93 -47.57
C LYS A 179 -4.31 -11.31 -46.70
N LEU A 180 -5.39 -11.71 -47.37
CA LEU A 180 -6.53 -12.39 -46.77
C LEU A 180 -6.08 -13.79 -46.35
N GLY A 181 -6.55 -14.25 -45.19
CA GLY A 181 -6.53 -15.67 -44.83
C GLY A 181 -6.45 -15.94 -43.33
N ASP A 182 -7.60 -15.84 -42.68
CA ASP A 182 -7.99 -16.52 -41.43
C ASP A 182 -7.62 -15.94 -40.04
N GLU A 183 -8.53 -16.23 -39.11
CA GLU A 183 -9.01 -15.37 -38.03
C GLU A 183 -8.23 -15.38 -36.69
N LYS A 184 -8.24 -14.19 -36.03
CA LYS A 184 -8.31 -13.89 -34.58
C LYS A 184 -7.49 -14.80 -33.63
N GLU A 185 -6.52 -14.30 -32.86
CA GLU A 185 -6.68 -13.29 -31.81
C GLU A 185 -5.30 -12.77 -31.35
N TRP A 186 -5.20 -11.46 -31.11
CA TRP A 186 -3.95 -10.71 -30.90
C TRP A 186 -3.58 -10.55 -29.43
N GLY A 187 -2.28 -10.59 -29.12
CA GLY A 187 -1.77 -10.10 -27.83
C GLY A 187 -0.28 -10.27 -27.54
N GLN A 188 0.63 -10.02 -28.49
CA GLN A 188 2.08 -9.96 -28.23
C GLN A 188 2.58 -8.51 -28.18
N LYS A 189 3.28 -8.17 -27.10
CA LYS A 189 3.91 -6.87 -26.82
C LYS A 189 5.43 -7.10 -26.67
N SER A 190 6.23 -6.44 -27.49
CA SER A 190 7.71 -6.26 -27.44
C SER A 190 8.06 -5.59 -28.79
N ASP A 191 8.97 -4.64 -28.95
CA ASP A 191 9.92 -3.88 -28.12
C ASP A 191 10.34 -2.64 -28.96
N ASP A 192 11.28 -1.84 -28.43
CA ASP A 192 12.28 -1.03 -29.18
C ASP A 192 11.98 0.49 -29.37
N GLU A 193 12.85 1.46 -29.11
CA GLU A 193 14.06 1.70 -28.27
C GLU A 193 14.52 3.17 -28.51
N SER A 194 15.36 3.68 -27.61
CA SER A 194 16.34 4.79 -27.76
C SER A 194 15.80 6.25 -27.79
N ILE A 195 16.50 7.32 -27.36
CA ILE A 195 17.90 7.53 -26.98
C ILE A 195 17.98 8.84 -26.16
N TYR A 196 18.73 8.92 -25.05
CA TYR A 196 19.63 10.06 -24.77
C TYR A 196 20.70 9.69 -23.73
N ASP A 197 21.92 9.97 -24.16
CA ASP A 197 23.26 9.77 -23.62
C ASP A 197 23.46 10.45 -22.24
N SER A 198 24.03 9.74 -21.25
CA SER A 198 25.43 9.83 -20.79
C SER A 198 25.75 11.05 -19.91
N TRP A 199 26.02 10.78 -18.63
CA TRP A 199 27.27 11.14 -17.96
C TRP A 199 27.60 10.06 -16.92
N SER A 200 28.78 9.48 -17.09
CA SER A 200 29.40 8.45 -16.26
C SER A 200 30.27 9.11 -15.20
N GLU A 201 30.23 8.62 -13.96
CA GLU A 201 31.42 8.45 -13.12
C GLU A 201 31.19 7.30 -12.13
N ASP A 202 32.09 6.33 -12.22
CA ASP A 202 32.21 5.08 -11.46
C ASP A 202 32.47 5.35 -9.96
N ASP A 203 31.86 4.56 -9.06
CA ASP A 203 32.66 3.70 -8.17
C ASP A 203 31.86 2.50 -7.57
N ALA A 204 32.57 1.38 -7.56
CA ALA A 204 32.41 0.05 -6.96
C ALA A 204 31.05 -0.51 -6.48
N ARG A 205 30.78 -1.70 -7.04
CA ARG A 205 29.73 -2.69 -6.77
C ARG A 205 29.83 -3.35 -5.38
N VAL A 206 28.68 -3.55 -4.72
CA VAL A 206 28.35 -4.82 -4.03
C VAL A 206 26.92 -5.20 -4.36
N SER A 207 26.77 -6.29 -5.13
CA SER A 207 25.48 -6.85 -5.52
C SER A 207 24.75 -7.42 -4.30
N ARG A 208 23.59 -6.86 -3.98
CA ARG A 208 22.60 -7.47 -3.09
C ARG A 208 21.33 -7.65 -3.92
N ASP A 209 20.96 -8.90 -4.16
CA ASP A 209 19.74 -9.29 -4.84
C ASP A 209 18.54 -8.80 -4.02
N VAL A 210 18.04 -7.60 -4.35
CA VAL A 210 16.81 -7.04 -3.79
C VAL A 210 15.68 -7.50 -4.69
N ARG A 211 14.88 -8.44 -4.18
CA ARG A 211 13.60 -8.85 -4.79
C ARG A 211 12.79 -7.58 -5.06
N LYS A 212 12.64 -7.21 -6.34
CA LYS A 212 11.73 -6.14 -6.76
C LYS A 212 10.33 -6.53 -6.34
N GLY A 213 9.78 -5.83 -5.36
CA GLY A 213 8.38 -5.90 -4.99
C GLY A 213 7.53 -5.76 -6.26
N ARG A 214 6.78 -6.82 -6.58
CA ARG A 214 5.85 -6.85 -7.69
C ARG A 214 4.75 -5.85 -7.34
N ILE A 215 4.73 -4.69 -8.00
CA ILE A 215 3.59 -3.76 -7.93
C ILE A 215 2.43 -4.46 -8.63
N VAL A 216 1.64 -5.23 -7.87
CA VAL A 216 0.39 -5.83 -8.35
C VAL A 216 -0.62 -4.69 -8.44
N GLN A 217 -1.00 -4.33 -9.66
CA GLN A 217 -2.14 -3.46 -9.89
C GLN A 217 -3.37 -4.11 -9.25
N PRO A 218 -4.20 -3.38 -8.48
CA PRO A 218 -5.40 -3.97 -7.91
C PRO A 218 -6.28 -4.51 -9.06
N PRO A 219 -6.81 -5.74 -8.93
CA PRO A 219 -7.66 -6.33 -9.96
C PRO A 219 -8.88 -5.44 -10.22
N SER A 220 -9.35 -5.41 -11.47
CA SER A 220 -10.58 -4.69 -11.77
C SER A 220 -11.77 -5.38 -11.11
N ASN A 221 -12.69 -4.63 -10.49
CA ASN A 221 -13.92 -5.17 -9.90
C ASN A 221 -14.69 -6.08 -10.88
N THR A 222 -14.63 -5.78 -12.19
CA THR A 222 -15.24 -6.62 -13.23
C THR A 222 -14.61 -8.01 -13.34
N GLN A 223 -13.30 -8.13 -13.14
CA GLN A 223 -12.57 -9.40 -13.16
C GLN A 223 -12.86 -10.23 -11.91
N ILE A 224 -12.95 -9.59 -10.75
CA ILE A 224 -13.35 -10.27 -9.50
C ILE A 224 -14.76 -10.84 -9.64
N MET A 225 -15.72 -10.00 -10.06
CA MET A 225 -17.12 -10.43 -10.22
C MET A 225 -17.27 -11.57 -11.24
N PHE A 226 -16.58 -11.50 -12.38
CA PHE A 226 -16.63 -12.56 -13.39
C PHE A 226 -16.11 -13.90 -12.84
N ASN A 227 -15.00 -13.90 -12.09
CA ASN A 227 -14.45 -15.12 -11.51
C ASN A 227 -15.28 -15.65 -10.33
N LEU A 228 -15.86 -14.76 -9.53
CA LEU A 228 -16.83 -15.16 -8.50
C LEU A 228 -18.04 -15.86 -9.12
N CYS A 229 -18.65 -15.29 -10.18
CA CYS A 229 -19.75 -15.95 -10.89
C CYS A 229 -19.35 -17.35 -11.38
N ARG A 230 -18.16 -17.50 -11.97
CA ARG A 230 -17.66 -18.81 -12.43
C ARG A 230 -17.51 -19.84 -11.29
N VAL A 231 -17.03 -19.42 -10.13
CA VAL A 231 -16.87 -20.29 -8.96
C VAL A 231 -18.23 -20.69 -8.38
N VAL A 232 -19.17 -19.75 -8.33
CA VAL A 232 -20.57 -20.00 -7.92
C VAL A 232 -21.27 -20.96 -8.88
N ASP A 233 -21.13 -20.75 -10.19
CA ASP A 233 -21.68 -21.63 -11.23
C ASP A 233 -21.10 -23.06 -11.16
N SER A 234 -19.89 -23.19 -10.60
CA SER A 234 -19.23 -24.48 -10.35
C SER A 234 -19.69 -25.16 -9.05
N GLY A 235 -20.61 -24.57 -8.30
CA GLY A 235 -21.20 -25.15 -7.09
C GLY A 235 -20.30 -25.11 -5.84
N MET A 236 -19.25 -24.29 -5.82
CA MET A 236 -18.27 -24.22 -4.73
C MET A 236 -18.66 -23.18 -3.66
N LEU A 237 -19.94 -23.10 -3.28
CA LEU A 237 -20.44 -22.10 -2.34
C LEU A 237 -19.85 -22.27 -0.93
N GLU A 238 -19.77 -23.50 -0.43
CA GLU A 238 -19.20 -23.79 0.90
C GLU A 238 -17.73 -23.36 1.01
N ALA A 239 -16.96 -23.51 -0.06
CA ALA A 239 -15.57 -23.07 -0.10
C ALA A 239 -15.45 -21.53 -0.15
N LEU A 240 -16.42 -20.84 -0.75
CA LEU A 240 -16.48 -19.37 -0.71
C LEU A 240 -16.85 -18.85 0.67
N GLU A 241 -17.81 -19.47 1.35
CA GLU A 241 -18.19 -19.14 2.74
C GLU A 241 -17.02 -19.36 3.72
N TRP A 242 -16.26 -20.44 3.50
CA TRP A 242 -15.03 -20.69 4.24
C TRP A 242 -13.99 -19.59 3.98
N LEU A 243 -13.70 -19.27 2.72
CA LEU A 243 -12.74 -18.24 2.36
C LEU A 243 -13.13 -16.86 2.94
N GLU A 244 -14.43 -16.52 2.88
CA GLU A 244 -14.96 -15.30 3.49
C GLU A 244 -14.74 -15.27 5.00
N SER A 245 -15.04 -16.37 5.70
CA SER A 245 -14.82 -16.49 7.13
C SER A 245 -13.34 -16.34 7.49
N SER A 246 -12.44 -17.03 6.78
CA SER A 246 -10.99 -16.91 7.01
C SER A 246 -10.45 -15.52 6.74
N LEU A 247 -10.91 -14.82 5.69
CA LEU A 247 -10.50 -13.44 5.43
C LEU A 247 -11.03 -12.48 6.51
N ARG A 248 -12.23 -12.71 7.04
CA ARG A 248 -12.80 -11.90 8.13
C ARG A 248 -12.02 -12.07 9.42
N GLU A 249 -11.67 -13.30 9.81
CA GLU A 249 -10.83 -13.57 10.98
C GLU A 249 -9.47 -12.85 10.87
N VAL A 250 -8.81 -12.96 9.71
CA VAL A 250 -7.53 -12.25 9.49
C VAL A 250 -7.69 -10.72 9.54
N LEU A 251 -8.82 -10.18 9.07
CA LEU A 251 -9.10 -8.76 9.17
C LEU A 251 -9.31 -8.30 10.63
N GLU A 252 -10.00 -9.10 11.44
CA GLU A 252 -10.19 -8.83 12.87
C GLU A 252 -8.84 -8.85 13.61
N ASP A 253 -7.97 -9.83 13.33
CA ASP A 253 -6.64 -9.92 13.92
C ASP A 253 -5.74 -8.72 13.52
N LEU A 254 -5.81 -8.28 12.27
CA LEU A 254 -5.06 -7.12 11.74
C LEU A 254 -5.42 -5.78 12.41
N GLU A 255 -6.57 -5.67 13.06
CA GLU A 255 -6.95 -4.48 13.83
C GLU A 255 -6.27 -4.44 15.21
N ASP A 256 -5.91 -5.60 15.76
CA ASP A 256 -5.31 -5.78 17.08
C ASP A 256 -3.77 -5.94 17.06
N SER A 257 -3.19 -6.52 16.00
CA SER A 257 -1.75 -6.79 15.90
C SER A 257 -1.00 -5.76 15.02
N GLY A 258 -0.07 -5.02 15.65
CA GLY A 258 0.60 -3.88 15.03
C GLY A 258 1.75 -4.18 14.05
N ASP A 259 2.18 -5.44 13.89
CA ASP A 259 3.36 -5.83 13.10
C ASP A 259 3.30 -7.31 12.63
N ASP A 260 2.19 -7.77 12.03
CA ASP A 260 2.14 -9.11 11.42
C ASP A 260 2.72 -9.07 9.99
N GLU A 261 4.05 -9.12 9.90
CA GLU A 261 4.79 -9.27 8.64
C GLU A 261 4.63 -10.68 8.03
N GLU A 262 4.18 -11.67 8.82
CA GLU A 262 4.06 -13.07 8.40
C GLU A 262 2.65 -13.40 7.92
N GLY A 263 2.52 -13.89 6.67
CA GLY A 263 1.23 -14.21 6.07
C GLY A 263 0.52 -15.41 6.70
N VAL A 264 -0.81 -15.37 6.79
CA VAL A 264 -1.65 -16.40 7.43
C VAL A 264 -1.93 -17.54 6.46
N ALA A 265 -1.69 -18.78 6.88
CA ALA A 265 -1.93 -19.96 6.05
C ALA A 265 -3.43 -20.31 5.97
N LEU A 266 -3.95 -20.49 4.75
CA LEU A 266 -5.30 -20.96 4.49
C LEU A 266 -5.37 -22.49 4.57
N LEU A 267 -6.02 -22.99 5.62
CA LEU A 267 -6.14 -24.42 5.91
C LEU A 267 -7.53 -24.94 5.50
N PRO A 268 -7.67 -25.68 4.39
CA PRO A 268 -8.94 -26.30 4.02
C PRO A 268 -9.21 -27.50 4.94
N LEU A 269 -10.10 -27.33 5.92
CA LEU A 269 -10.42 -28.37 6.91
C LEU A 269 -11.53 -29.32 6.46
N THR A 270 -12.38 -28.89 5.53
CA THR A 270 -13.51 -29.68 5.03
C THR A 270 -13.24 -30.22 3.63
N ALA A 271 -13.80 -31.39 3.30
CA ALA A 271 -13.62 -32.02 1.98
C ALA A 271 -14.04 -31.11 0.80
N PRO A 272 -15.14 -30.32 0.88
CA PRO A 272 -15.49 -29.36 -0.17
C PRO A 272 -14.45 -28.26 -0.37
N CYS A 273 -13.81 -27.78 0.71
CA CYS A 273 -12.73 -26.79 0.63
C CYS A 273 -11.48 -27.39 -0.02
N VAL A 274 -11.10 -28.61 0.35
CA VAL A 274 -9.96 -29.31 -0.28
C VAL A 274 -10.20 -29.49 -1.77
N GLN A 275 -11.40 -29.92 -2.18
CA GLN A 275 -11.76 -30.06 -3.59
C GLN A 275 -11.75 -28.72 -4.34
N ALA A 276 -12.16 -27.63 -3.69
CA ALA A 276 -12.11 -26.30 -4.28
C ALA A 276 -10.66 -25.83 -4.50
N MET A 277 -9.73 -26.16 -3.59
CA MET A 277 -8.32 -25.81 -3.74
C MET A 277 -7.64 -26.49 -4.94
N ASP A 278 -8.15 -27.64 -5.41
CA ASP A 278 -7.69 -28.31 -6.63
C ASP A 278 -8.33 -27.74 -7.91
N ASN A 279 -9.36 -26.88 -7.80
CA ASN A 279 -10.08 -26.33 -8.94
C ASN A 279 -9.35 -25.13 -9.56
N PRO A 280 -9.03 -25.13 -10.87
CA PRO A 280 -8.32 -24.02 -11.52
C PRO A 280 -9.07 -22.67 -11.45
N SER A 281 -10.41 -22.68 -11.45
CA SER A 281 -11.21 -21.45 -11.37
C SER A 281 -11.14 -20.83 -9.97
N PHE A 282 -11.09 -21.67 -8.93
CA PHE A 282 -10.94 -21.22 -7.55
C PHE A 282 -9.51 -20.68 -7.30
N GLN A 283 -8.49 -21.37 -7.79
CA GLN A 283 -7.10 -20.88 -7.72
C GLN A 283 -6.91 -19.55 -8.47
N GLN A 284 -7.59 -19.35 -9.61
CA GLN A 284 -7.61 -18.06 -10.31
C GLN A 284 -8.24 -16.96 -9.47
N LEU A 285 -9.32 -17.27 -8.73
CA LEU A 285 -9.94 -16.31 -7.81
C LEU A 285 -8.96 -15.93 -6.68
N LEU A 286 -8.27 -16.90 -6.08
CA LEU A 286 -7.27 -16.64 -5.02
C LEU A 286 -6.13 -15.74 -5.53
N ASP A 287 -5.61 -16.00 -6.74
CA ASP A 287 -4.54 -15.20 -7.37
C ASP A 287 -5.01 -13.75 -7.64
N ILE A 288 -6.28 -13.56 -8.05
CA ILE A 288 -6.89 -12.24 -8.22
C ILE A 288 -7.02 -11.52 -6.87
N LEU A 289 -7.42 -12.24 -5.81
CA LEU A 289 -7.49 -11.71 -4.45
C LEU A 289 -6.12 -11.47 -3.81
N SER A 290 -5.03 -11.70 -4.55
CA SER A 290 -3.65 -11.54 -4.07
C SER A 290 -3.31 -12.46 -2.90
N ILE A 291 -3.91 -13.64 -2.86
CA ILE A 291 -3.54 -14.72 -1.94
C ILE A 291 -2.39 -15.50 -2.58
N ASP A 292 -1.29 -15.66 -1.83
CA ASP A 292 -0.06 -16.26 -2.31
C ASP A 292 -0.18 -17.77 -2.49
N LYS A 293 0.35 -18.25 -3.62
CA LYS A 293 0.45 -19.67 -3.93
C LYS A 293 1.52 -20.33 -3.05
N PRO A 294 1.33 -21.60 -2.65
CA PRO A 294 2.35 -22.35 -1.92
C PRO A 294 3.64 -22.46 -2.76
N THR A 295 4.77 -22.25 -2.10
CA THR A 295 6.11 -22.51 -2.67
C THR A 295 6.52 -23.98 -2.49
N ASP A 296 7.65 -24.41 -3.07
CA ASP A 296 8.15 -25.81 -2.93
C ASP A 296 8.40 -26.24 -1.46
N GLN A 297 8.45 -25.29 -0.53
CA GLN A 297 8.62 -25.52 0.91
C GLN A 297 7.30 -25.46 1.71
N GLU A 298 6.20 -25.05 1.07
CA GLU A 298 4.91 -24.80 1.71
C GLU A 298 3.82 -25.67 1.08
N MET A 299 2.83 -26.08 1.89
CA MET A 299 1.71 -26.91 1.39
C MET A 299 0.42 -26.12 1.20
N TYR A 300 0.32 -24.92 1.79
CA TYR A 300 -0.92 -24.16 1.87
C TYR A 300 -0.76 -22.77 1.26
N TRP A 301 -1.85 -22.25 0.72
CA TRP A 301 -1.93 -20.87 0.25
C TRP A 301 -1.83 -19.91 1.44
N ARG A 302 -1.31 -18.70 1.24
CA ARG A 302 -1.13 -17.72 2.33
C ARG A 302 -1.82 -16.41 2.00
N ILE A 303 -2.58 -15.88 2.94
CA ILE A 303 -3.03 -14.49 2.91
C ILE A 303 -1.80 -13.63 3.25
N PRO A 304 -1.42 -12.67 2.41
CA PRO A 304 -0.23 -11.87 2.64
C PRO A 304 -0.36 -11.03 3.91
N GLY A 305 0.72 -10.96 4.70
CA GLY A 305 0.89 -10.03 5.82
C GLY A 305 1.14 -8.59 5.35
N ARG A 306 1.26 -7.65 6.29
CA ARG A 306 1.42 -6.21 6.00
C ARG A 306 2.85 -5.75 5.79
#